data_AF-A0ABD6B9L5-F1
#
_entry.id   AF-A0ABD6B9L5-F1
#
_cell.length_a   1.000
_cell.length_b   1.000
_cell.length_c   1.000
_cell.angle_alpha   90.00
_cell.angle_beta   90.00
_cell.angle_gamma   90.00
#
_symmetry.space_group_name_H-M   'P 1'
#
loop_
_entity.id
_entity.type
_entity.pdbx_description
1 polymer ?
#
loop_
_entity_poly.entity_id
_entity_poly.type
_entity_poly.pdbx_seq_one_letter_code
_entity_poly.pdbx_strand_id
1 'polypeptide(L)' 'MVNENYEPNAHEDKVLDFIKDEPCGRVTNRYVREETSMPAERVDPALNNLEKAGWVKRLTRGFYELVEDPRDR' A
#
# COMPACT_ATOMS: atom_id res chain seq x y z
N MET A 1 0.33 -9.72 -11.95
CA MET A 1 -0.09 -10.96 -11.28
C MET A 1 0.11 -10.74 -9.80
N VAL A 2 -0.86 -11.07 -8.96
CA VAL A 2 -0.78 -10.86 -7.51
C VAL A 2 0.11 -11.96 -6.92
N ASN A 3 1.12 -11.58 -6.15
CA ASN A 3 1.98 -12.52 -5.44
C ASN A 3 1.30 -12.96 -4.13
N GLU A 4 0.67 -14.13 -4.13
CA GLU A 4 -0.03 -14.68 -2.97
C GLU A 4 0.92 -15.15 -1.85
N ASN A 5 2.21 -15.34 -2.15
CA ASN A 5 3.23 -15.75 -1.16
C ASN A 5 4.05 -14.57 -0.62
N TYR A 6 3.66 -13.33 -0.93
CA TYR A 6 4.34 -12.16 -0.39
C TYR A 6 3.95 -11.97 1.08
N GLU A 7 4.95 -11.78 1.96
CA GLU A 7 4.73 -11.47 3.38
C GLU A 7 5.08 -9.99 3.62
N PRO A 8 4.07 -9.11 3.78
CA PRO A 8 4.32 -7.73 4.15
C PRO A 8 5.02 -7.63 5.52
N ASN A 9 5.88 -6.64 5.66
CA ASN A 9 6.41 -6.27 6.97
C ASN A 9 5.46 -5.31 7.71
N ALA A 10 5.75 -5.01 8.98
CA ALA A 10 4.92 -4.14 9.82
C ALA A 10 4.64 -2.73 9.23
N HIS A 11 5.54 -2.20 8.39
CA HIS A 11 5.31 -0.92 7.73
C HIS A 11 4.36 -1.06 6.53
N GLU A 12 4.52 -2.13 5.78
CA GLU A 12 3.66 -2.45 4.64
C GLU A 12 2.25 -2.82 5.10
N ASP A 13 2.12 -3.57 6.20
CA ASP A 13 0.83 -3.85 6.83
C ASP A 13 0.12 -2.57 7.25
N LYS A 14 0.82 -1.66 7.94
CA LYS A 14 0.24 -0.37 8.32
C LYS A 14 -0.24 0.46 7.12
N VAL A 15 0.47 0.38 5.99
CA VAL A 15 0.05 1.04 4.74
C VAL A 15 -1.16 0.33 4.13
N LEU A 16 -1.18 -1.01 4.10
CA LEU A 16 -2.30 -1.78 3.58
C LEU A 16 -3.58 -1.55 4.39
N ASP A 17 -3.50 -1.60 5.72
CA ASP A 17 -4.62 -1.35 6.62
C ASP A 17 -5.23 0.03 6.35
N PHE A 18 -4.37 1.05 6.25
CA PHE A 18 -4.82 2.39 5.90
C PHE A 18 -5.51 2.45 4.53
N ILE A 19 -4.94 1.81 3.50
CA ILE A 19 -5.56 1.81 2.16
C ILE A 19 -6.91 1.08 2.17
N LYS A 20 -7.07 0.01 2.95
CA LYS A 20 -8.32 -0.74 3.09
C LYS A 20 -9.41 0.07 3.79
N ASP A 21 -9.03 0.89 4.77
CA ASP A 21 -9.94 1.78 5.49
C ASP A 21 -10.45 2.94 4.62
N GLU A 22 -9.74 3.27 3.53
CA GLU A 22 -10.14 4.33 2.61
C GLU A 22 -11.34 3.92 1.73
N PRO A 23 -12.44 4.70 1.69
CA PRO A 23 -13.67 4.32 1.00
C PRO A 23 -13.53 3.96 -0.48
N CYS A 24 -12.53 4.52 -1.15
CA CYS A 24 -12.25 4.25 -2.56
C CYS A 24 -11.00 3.39 -2.80
N GLY A 25 -10.34 2.90 -1.74
CA GLY A 25 -9.12 2.09 -1.83
C GLY A 25 -7.96 2.80 -2.52
N ARG A 26 -7.98 4.13 -2.60
CA ARG A 26 -7.01 4.93 -3.37
C ARG A 26 -6.35 5.95 -2.47
N VAL A 27 -5.03 6.02 -2.56
CA VAL A 27 -4.21 6.89 -1.69
C VAL A 27 -3.09 7.56 -2.47
N THR A 28 -2.70 8.75 -2.01
CA THR A 28 -1.42 9.32 -2.40
C THR A 28 -0.35 8.98 -1.37
N ASN A 29 0.92 8.87 -1.77
CA ASN A 29 2.00 8.62 -0.81
C ASN A 29 2.07 9.71 0.28
N ARG A 30 1.76 10.97 -0.07
CA ARG A 30 1.66 12.07 0.88
C ARG A 30 0.55 11.83 1.90
N TYR A 31 -0.63 11.42 1.45
CA TYR A 31 -1.77 11.17 2.32
C TYR A 31 -1.47 10.04 3.31
N VAL A 32 -0.91 8.92 2.83
CA VAL A 32 -0.45 7.82 3.69
C VAL A 32 0.53 8.31 4.75
N ARG A 33 1.51 9.15 4.38
CA ARG A 33 2.50 9.68 5.34
C ARG A 33 1.87 10.55 6.42
N GLU A 34 0.94 11.42 6.04
CA GLU A 34 0.27 12.35 6.96
C GLU A 34 -0.60 11.56 7.97
N GLU A 35 -1.41 10.63 7.50
CA GLU A 35 -2.35 9.88 8.36
C GLU A 35 -1.66 8.78 9.18
N THR A 36 -0.70 8.07 8.61
CA THR A 36 0.00 7.00 9.34
C THR A 36 1.13 7.54 10.24
N SER A 37 1.43 8.84 10.19
CA SER A 37 2.60 9.46 10.84
C SER A 37 3.93 8.75 10.50
N MET A 38 4.00 8.05 9.35
CA MET A 38 5.20 7.36 8.91
C MET A 38 6.09 8.29 8.05
N PRO A 39 7.41 8.23 8.21
CA PRO A 39 8.31 9.02 7.40
C PRO A 39 8.37 8.51 5.95
N ALA A 40 8.76 9.37 5.01
CA ALA A 40 8.83 9.06 3.57
C ALA A 40 9.70 7.83 3.29
N GLU A 41 10.82 7.71 4.00
CA GLU A 41 11.77 6.59 3.95
C GLU A 41 11.16 5.23 4.30
N ARG A 42 9.95 5.20 4.88
CA ARG A 42 9.19 3.98 5.17
C ARG A 42 8.01 3.81 4.23
N VAL A 43 7.25 4.88 3.97
CA VAL A 43 6.06 4.82 3.11
C VAL A 43 6.41 4.54 1.66
N ASP A 44 7.41 5.24 1.10
CA ASP A 44 7.73 5.09 -0.32
C ASP A 44 8.24 3.66 -0.63
N PRO A 45 9.16 3.06 0.15
CA PRO A 45 9.53 1.66 -0.03
C PRO A 45 8.36 0.69 0.15
N ALA A 46 7.50 0.91 1.16
CA ALA A 46 6.34 0.06 1.39
C ALA A 46 5.40 0.03 0.18
N LEU A 47 4.99 1.19 -0.34
CA LEU A 47 4.15 1.29 -1.52
C LEU A 47 4.82 0.68 -2.76
N ASN A 48 6.13 0.88 -2.94
CA ASN A 48 6.88 0.28 -4.05
C ASN A 48 6.91 -1.26 -3.96
N ASN A 49 7.08 -1.82 -2.75
CA ASN A 49 7.14 -3.26 -2.54
C ASN A 49 5.77 -3.90 -2.75
N LEU A 50 4.71 -3.30 -2.21
CA LEU A 50 3.33 -3.74 -2.43
C LEU A 50 2.94 -3.67 -3.91
N GLU A 51 3.40 -2.64 -4.64
CA GLU A 51 3.19 -2.55 -6.09
C GLU A 51 3.92 -3.67 -6.84
N LYS A 52 5.18 -3.96 -6.47
CA LYS A 52 5.93 -5.07 -7.06
C LYS A 52 5.29 -6.44 -6.77
N ALA A 53 4.70 -6.59 -5.59
CA ALA A 53 3.92 -7.76 -5.21
C ALA A 53 2.56 -7.82 -5.93
N GLY A 54 2.11 -6.72 -6.52
CA GLY A 54 0.84 -6.61 -7.25
C GLY A 54 -0.38 -6.42 -6.36
N TRP A 55 -0.19 -6.15 -5.06
CA TRP A 55 -1.29 -5.95 -4.09
C TRP A 55 -1.89 -4.55 -4.20
N VAL A 56 -1.08 -3.59 -4.64
CA VAL A 56 -1.51 -2.26 -5.04
C VAL A 56 -1.06 -1.97 -6.46
N LYS A 57 -1.70 -1.01 -7.12
CA LYS A 57 -1.37 -0.55 -8.46
C LYS A 57 -1.09 0.94 -8.44
N ARG A 58 0.04 1.35 -9.01
CA ARG A 58 0.35 2.76 -9.24
C ARG A 58 -0.44 3.28 -10.43
N LEU A 59 -1.30 4.26 -10.20
CA LEU A 59 -2.10 4.91 -11.26
C LEU A 59 -1.33 6.05 -11.92
N THR A 60 -0.62 6.84 -11.12
CA THR A 60 0.33 7.87 -11.55
C THR A 60 1.38 8.08 -10.48
N ARG A 61 2.34 8.99 -10.69
CA ARG A 61 3.42 9.26 -9.74
C ARG A 61 2.85 9.63 -8.36
N GLY A 62 3.10 8.76 -7.37
CA GLY A 62 2.68 8.97 -5.99
C GLY A 62 1.20 8.69 -5.72
N PHE A 63 0.46 8.07 -6.65
CA PHE A 63 -0.95 7.74 -6.49
C PHE A 63 -1.18 6.24 -6.74
N TYR A 64 -1.79 5.57 -5.76
CA TYR A 64 -1.92 4.13 -5.69
C TYR A 64 -3.38 3.72 -5.44
N GLU A 65 -3.74 2.53 -5.91
CA GLU A 65 -5.04 1.89 -5.74
C GLU A 65 -4.84 0.47 -5.20
N LEU A 66 -5.63 0.06 -4.22
CA LEU A 66 -5.70 -1.32 -3.76
C LEU A 66 -6.19 -2.21 -4.90
N VAL A 67 -5.45 -3.27 -5.18
CA VAL A 67 -5.89 -4.31 -6.11
C VAL A 67 -6.60 -5.38 -5.32
N GLU A 68 -5.88 -6.00 -4.40
CA GLU A 68 -6.37 -7.10 -3.55
C GLU A 68 -5.33 -7.39 -2.45
N ASP A 69 -5.80 -7.77 -1.27
CA ASP A 69 -4.98 -8.45 -0.26
C ASP A 69 -5.34 -9.95 -0.26
N PRO A 70 -4.45 -10.84 -0.75
CA PRO A 70 -4.70 -12.28 -0.79
C PRO A 70 -5.04 -12.92 0.57
N ARG A 71 -4.73 -12.25 1.68
CA ARG A 71 -4.96 -12.74 3.05
C ARG A 71 -6.40 -12.56 3.52
N ASP A 72 -7.20 -11.74 2.84
CA ASP A 72 -8.60 -11.46 3.19
C ASP A 72 -9.59 -12.46 2.54
N ARG A 73 -9.10 -13.49 1.84
CA ARG A 73 -9.91 -14.51 1.15
C ARG A 73 -10.32 -15.69 2.04
#